data_AF-A0A2N2XTC1-F1
#
_entry.id   AF-A0A2N2XTC1-F1
#
_cell.length_a   1.000
_cell.length_b   1.000
_cell.length_c   1.000
_cell.angle_alpha   90.00
_cell.angle_beta   90.00
_cell.angle_gamma   90.00
#
_symmetry.space_group_name_H-M   'P 1'
#
loop_
_entity.id
_entity.type
_entity.pdbx_description
1 polymer ?
#
loop_
_entity_poly.entity_id
_entity_poly.type
_entity_poly.pdbx_seq_one_letter_code
_entity_poly.pdbx_strand_id
1 'polypeptide(L)'
;MTDLSLYFSPVSADIFESKHFTHQRMGHLISTYSNEGQFPGLDDVDIAIIGVPENRGRDFQGTGLNGPDEIRRFFYQLFPARKQINIVDLGNLLSGNTLEDTWVAVAEIVSMLLEKSILPIIVGGGQHLSWANYKAYEKMGQIINIASVDSRFDIGENSSDSHSRSWLSRIILHQPNYLFNYTNIGYQTYFVDQDAIRLMKKMFFDTYRLGFVNQNIEEMEPMVRNADMLSFDISSIRQSDAPGCANATPNGFYGEQACQIMRFAGMSDKLTSLGIYEYDPEFDSNGQTAHLIAQMLWYFMEGFYNRMKDFPIKTKEQDHYFKYYVTIEGQKDEVIFYKSTKSDRWWMEVNCPTYLQTKFARHYLVPCAYSDYQSACSNDLPDRWWQVYQKLM
;
A
#
# COMPACT_ATOMS: atom_id res chain seq x y z
N MET A 1 -19.12 -0.17 -22.18
CA MET A 1 -17.86 -0.42 -21.46
C MET A 1 -16.80 -0.60 -22.52
N THR A 2 -15.76 0.23 -22.49
CA THR A 2 -14.57 0.05 -23.31
C THR A 2 -14.01 -1.35 -23.04
N ASP A 3 -13.62 -2.06 -24.09
CA ASP A 3 -13.01 -3.38 -23.95
C ASP A 3 -11.64 -3.21 -23.27
N LEU A 4 -11.57 -3.54 -21.98
CA LEU A 4 -10.35 -3.42 -21.16
C LEU A 4 -9.17 -4.15 -21.79
N SER A 5 -9.43 -5.26 -22.51
CA SER A 5 -8.38 -6.07 -23.12
C SER A 5 -7.49 -5.29 -24.10
N LEU A 6 -8.01 -4.21 -24.69
CA LEU A 6 -7.26 -3.33 -25.61
C LEU A 6 -6.14 -2.55 -24.94
N TYR A 7 -6.20 -2.38 -23.61
CA TYR A 7 -5.18 -1.65 -22.84
C TYR A 7 -4.06 -2.57 -22.34
N PHE A 8 -4.20 -3.88 -22.47
CA PHE A 8 -3.28 -4.85 -21.89
C PHE A 8 -2.59 -5.70 -22.95
N SER A 9 -1.30 -5.96 -22.75
CA SER A 9 -0.62 -7.08 -23.37
C SER A 9 -0.75 -8.34 -22.50
N PRO A 10 -1.00 -9.50 -23.11
CA PRO A 10 -1.08 -10.77 -22.39
C PRO A 10 0.25 -11.18 -21.77
N VAL A 11 0.18 -11.94 -20.67
CA VAL A 11 1.33 -12.58 -20.03
C VAL A 11 1.85 -13.70 -20.94
N SER A 12 3.17 -13.73 -21.15
CA SER A 12 3.81 -14.77 -21.97
C SER A 12 3.56 -16.17 -21.38
N ALA A 13 3.30 -17.14 -22.26
CA ALA A 13 3.12 -18.54 -21.88
C ALA A 13 4.37 -19.13 -21.21
N ASP A 14 5.56 -18.61 -21.52
CA ASP A 14 6.84 -19.08 -20.97
C ASP A 14 6.99 -18.80 -19.47
N ILE A 15 6.24 -17.83 -18.92
CA ILE A 15 6.24 -17.50 -17.50
C ILE A 15 5.56 -18.61 -16.69
N PHE A 16 4.68 -19.39 -17.32
CA PHE A 16 4.00 -20.52 -16.70
C PHE A 16 4.85 -21.79 -16.77
N GLU A 17 6.02 -21.79 -16.13
CA GLU A 17 6.79 -23.02 -15.85
C GLU A 17 5.95 -24.02 -15.02
N SER A 18 4.87 -23.53 -14.42
CA SER A 18 3.95 -24.31 -13.61
C SER A 18 3.25 -25.46 -14.34
N LYS A 19 3.18 -25.43 -15.68
CA LYS A 19 2.64 -26.53 -16.51
C LYS A 19 3.35 -27.87 -16.28
N HIS A 20 4.53 -27.89 -15.65
CA HIS A 20 5.28 -29.11 -15.30
C HIS A 20 5.11 -29.58 -13.86
N PHE A 21 4.39 -28.85 -12.99
CA PHE A 21 4.21 -29.25 -11.59
C PHE A 21 2.99 -30.16 -11.41
N THR A 22 3.17 -31.21 -10.60
CA THR A 22 2.11 -32.17 -10.24
C THR A 22 1.13 -31.63 -9.20
N HIS A 23 1.54 -30.61 -8.44
CA HIS A 23 0.74 -29.99 -7.40
C HIS A 23 0.37 -28.56 -7.77
N GLN A 24 -0.84 -28.16 -7.38
CA GLN A 24 -1.40 -26.85 -7.64
C GLN A 24 -0.52 -25.73 -7.08
N ARG A 25 -0.23 -24.74 -7.91
CA ARG A 25 0.54 -23.53 -7.61
C ARG A 25 -0.30 -22.28 -7.77
N MET A 26 0.19 -21.13 -7.34
CA MET A 26 -0.48 -19.84 -7.55
C MET A 26 -0.87 -19.62 -9.02
N GLY A 27 0.04 -19.87 -9.97
CA GLY A 27 -0.24 -19.68 -11.41
C GLY A 27 -1.32 -20.60 -11.99
N HIS A 28 -1.68 -21.69 -11.30
CA HIS A 28 -2.80 -22.56 -11.69
C HIS A 28 -4.15 -22.06 -11.18
N LEU A 29 -4.14 -21.22 -10.14
CA LEU A 29 -5.34 -20.73 -9.46
C LEU A 29 -5.74 -19.32 -9.91
N ILE A 30 -4.76 -18.53 -10.37
CA ILE A 30 -5.00 -17.18 -10.86
C ILE A 30 -5.55 -17.25 -12.29
N SER A 31 -6.65 -16.55 -12.53
CA SER A 31 -7.19 -16.40 -13.88
C SER A 31 -6.42 -15.31 -14.63
N THR A 32 -5.41 -15.71 -15.40
CA THR A 32 -4.50 -14.78 -16.08
C THR A 32 -4.88 -14.54 -17.54
N TYR A 33 -4.84 -13.27 -17.97
CA TYR A 33 -4.81 -12.91 -19.39
C TYR A 33 -3.47 -13.35 -20.01
N SER A 34 -3.48 -14.45 -20.73
CA SER A 34 -2.30 -15.06 -21.36
C SER A 34 -2.46 -15.13 -22.87
N ASN A 35 -1.36 -15.35 -23.62
CA ASN A 35 -1.36 -15.38 -25.09
C ASN A 35 -2.37 -16.38 -25.70
N GLU A 36 -2.66 -17.46 -24.97
CA GLU A 36 -3.57 -18.52 -25.39
C GLU A 36 -4.97 -18.38 -24.76
N GLY A 37 -5.14 -17.42 -23.85
CA GLY A 37 -6.33 -17.24 -23.02
C GLY A 37 -7.19 -16.04 -23.41
N GLN A 38 -8.41 -15.99 -22.88
CA GLN A 38 -9.26 -14.81 -22.96
C GLN A 38 -8.95 -13.84 -21.83
N PHE A 39 -9.31 -12.56 -22.03
CA PHE A 39 -9.25 -11.59 -20.94
C PHE A 39 -10.20 -12.01 -19.80
N PRO A 40 -9.74 -12.04 -18.54
CA PRO A 40 -10.52 -12.56 -17.43
C PRO A 40 -11.74 -11.67 -17.13
N GLY A 41 -12.85 -12.31 -16.76
CA GLY A 41 -14.01 -11.61 -16.22
C GLY A 41 -13.69 -10.98 -14.85
N LEU A 42 -14.42 -9.92 -14.50
CA LEU A 42 -14.25 -9.19 -13.24
C LEU A 42 -15.41 -9.42 -12.26
N ASP A 43 -16.16 -10.50 -12.43
CA ASP A 43 -17.26 -10.88 -11.54
C ASP A 43 -16.71 -11.82 -10.44
N ASP A 44 -17.13 -11.58 -9.19
CA ASP A 44 -16.70 -12.35 -8.00
C ASP A 44 -15.17 -12.41 -7.79
N VAL A 45 -14.45 -11.36 -8.18
CA VAL A 45 -12.99 -11.23 -8.02
C VAL A 45 -12.66 -10.50 -6.72
N ASP A 46 -11.67 -11.00 -5.97
CA ASP A 46 -11.18 -10.34 -4.76
C ASP A 46 -10.00 -9.39 -5.08
N ILE A 47 -9.06 -9.84 -5.90
CA ILE A 47 -7.80 -9.16 -6.20
C ILE A 47 -7.53 -9.17 -7.71
N ALA A 48 -7.07 -8.05 -8.25
CA ALA A 48 -6.59 -7.95 -9.62
C ALA A 48 -5.12 -7.51 -9.65
N ILE A 49 -4.26 -8.31 -10.30
CA ILE A 49 -2.85 -7.96 -10.53
C ILE A 49 -2.73 -7.21 -11.86
N ILE A 50 -1.99 -6.10 -11.84
CA ILE A 50 -1.74 -5.24 -12.99
C ILE A 50 -0.23 -5.01 -13.07
N GLY A 51 0.41 -5.50 -14.13
CA GLY A 51 1.78 -5.11 -14.42
C GLY A 51 1.78 -3.76 -15.14
N VAL A 52 2.58 -2.80 -14.69
CA VAL A 52 2.68 -1.47 -15.32
C VAL A 52 4.15 -1.18 -15.61
N PRO A 53 4.69 -1.58 -16.78
CA PRO A 53 6.09 -1.35 -17.14
C PRO A 53 6.36 0.11 -17.58
N GLU A 54 5.93 1.08 -16.77
CA GLU A 54 6.16 2.51 -17.00
C GLU A 54 7.34 3.00 -16.16
N ASN A 55 8.45 3.24 -16.83
CA ASN A 55 9.72 3.61 -16.20
C ASN A 55 10.19 5.02 -16.58
N ARG A 56 9.46 5.74 -17.46
CA ARG A 56 9.87 7.07 -17.94
C ARG A 56 9.94 8.14 -16.85
N GLY A 57 9.25 7.95 -15.73
CA GLY A 57 9.33 8.86 -14.58
C GLY A 57 10.38 8.45 -13.54
N ARG A 58 11.27 7.48 -13.81
CA ARG A 58 12.36 7.13 -12.89
C ARG A 58 13.54 8.10 -13.04
N ASP A 59 14.29 8.29 -11.96
CA ASP A 59 15.40 9.27 -11.89
C ASP A 59 16.78 8.68 -12.25
N PHE A 60 16.82 7.49 -12.86
CA PHE A 60 18.07 6.74 -13.02
C PHE A 60 18.08 5.84 -14.26
N GLN A 61 19.28 5.34 -14.57
CA GLN A 61 19.52 4.44 -15.70
C GLN A 61 19.00 3.04 -15.36
N GLY A 62 18.18 2.50 -16.23
CA GLY A 62 17.58 1.18 -16.12
C GLY A 62 16.26 1.15 -16.89
N THR A 63 16.07 0.18 -17.78
CA THR A 63 14.84 0.16 -18.57
C THR A 63 13.65 -0.33 -17.75
N GLY A 64 13.89 -1.12 -16.70
CA GLY A 64 12.86 -1.79 -15.89
C GLY A 64 11.88 -2.63 -16.72
N LEU A 65 12.24 -2.95 -17.97
CA LEU A 65 11.39 -3.68 -18.89
C LEU A 65 11.21 -5.10 -18.36
N ASN A 66 10.00 -5.64 -18.53
CA ASN A 66 9.61 -6.97 -18.07
C ASN A 66 9.68 -7.21 -16.55
N GLY A 67 9.86 -6.15 -15.73
CA GLY A 67 9.86 -6.26 -14.26
C GLY A 67 8.67 -7.05 -13.69
N PRO A 68 7.41 -6.73 -14.08
CA PRO A 68 6.25 -7.49 -13.63
C PRO A 68 6.30 -8.98 -14.01
N ASP A 69 6.86 -9.31 -15.17
CA ASP A 69 6.93 -10.68 -15.68
C ASP A 69 7.97 -11.53 -14.94
N GLU A 70 9.12 -10.95 -14.58
CA GLU A 70 10.12 -11.62 -13.74
C GLU A 70 9.56 -11.92 -12.34
N ILE A 71 8.77 -11.01 -11.77
CA ILE A 71 8.08 -11.27 -10.49
C ILE A 71 7.06 -12.40 -10.65
N ARG A 72 6.24 -12.38 -11.72
CA ARG A 72 5.28 -13.44 -12.02
C ARG A 72 5.95 -14.81 -12.13
N ARG A 73 7.13 -14.89 -12.76
CA ARG A 73 7.88 -16.14 -12.93
C ARG A 73 8.13 -16.85 -11.61
N PHE A 74 8.45 -16.13 -10.55
CA PHE A 74 8.64 -16.73 -9.22
C PHE A 74 7.32 -16.88 -8.47
N PHE A 75 6.45 -15.88 -8.53
CA PHE A 75 5.19 -15.86 -7.82
C PHE A 75 4.26 -17.02 -8.21
N TYR A 76 4.16 -17.32 -9.51
CA TYR A 76 3.29 -18.37 -10.01
C TYR A 76 3.72 -19.78 -9.60
N GLN A 77 4.97 -19.98 -9.18
CA GLN A 77 5.49 -21.27 -8.73
C GLN A 77 5.21 -21.56 -7.26
N LEU A 78 4.87 -20.53 -6.48
CA LEU A 78 4.61 -20.67 -5.05
C LEU A 78 3.38 -21.56 -4.80
N PHE A 79 3.42 -22.31 -3.70
CA PHE A 79 2.23 -23.00 -3.22
C PHE A 79 1.24 -21.98 -2.69
N PRO A 80 -0.05 -22.12 -2.98
CA PRO A 80 -1.05 -21.21 -2.42
C PRO A 80 -1.24 -21.47 -0.93
N ALA A 81 -1.44 -20.41 -0.14
CA ALA A 81 -1.78 -20.53 1.28
C ALA A 81 -3.13 -21.23 1.51
N ARG A 82 -4.04 -21.16 0.52
CA ARG A 82 -5.37 -21.77 0.53
C ARG A 82 -5.78 -22.24 -0.87
N LYS A 83 -6.65 -23.25 -0.95
CA LYS A 83 -7.03 -23.87 -2.24
C LYS A 83 -7.96 -23.03 -3.11
N GLN A 84 -8.74 -22.15 -2.51
CA GLN A 84 -9.73 -21.32 -3.21
C GLN A 84 -9.31 -19.87 -3.13
N ILE A 85 -8.98 -19.25 -4.26
CA ILE A 85 -8.66 -17.83 -4.37
C ILE A 85 -9.40 -17.28 -5.59
N ASN A 86 -9.89 -16.04 -5.51
CA ASN A 86 -10.54 -15.37 -6.63
C ASN A 86 -9.64 -14.21 -7.05
N ILE A 87 -8.57 -14.55 -7.76
CA ILE A 87 -7.56 -13.58 -8.21
C ILE A 87 -7.48 -13.62 -9.72
N VAL A 88 -7.46 -12.45 -10.33
CA VAL A 88 -7.19 -12.28 -11.75
C VAL A 88 -5.85 -11.60 -11.96
N ASP A 89 -5.20 -11.91 -13.07
CA ASP A 89 -4.04 -11.16 -13.55
C ASP A 89 -4.37 -10.60 -14.92
N LEU A 90 -4.47 -9.28 -15.00
CA LEU A 90 -4.90 -8.57 -16.21
C LEU A 90 -3.79 -8.46 -17.25
N GLY A 91 -2.57 -8.91 -16.93
CA GLY A 91 -1.41 -8.79 -17.79
C GLY A 91 -0.66 -7.48 -17.57
N ASN A 92 -0.03 -6.99 -18.63
CA ASN A 92 0.79 -5.78 -18.59
C ASN A 92 0.06 -4.64 -19.29
N LEU A 93 -0.11 -3.51 -18.61
CA LEU A 93 -0.68 -2.31 -19.21
C LEU A 93 0.26 -1.80 -20.31
N LEU A 94 -0.33 -1.49 -21.46
CA LEU A 94 0.37 -0.83 -22.56
C LEU A 94 0.65 0.63 -22.18
N SER A 95 1.92 1.02 -22.17
CA SER A 95 2.31 2.40 -21.90
C SER A 95 1.68 3.34 -22.92
N GLY A 96 1.13 4.46 -22.42
CA GLY A 96 0.58 5.51 -23.27
C GLY A 96 1.66 6.25 -24.06
N ASN A 97 1.25 7.10 -25.00
CA ASN A 97 2.19 7.91 -25.79
C ASN A 97 3.04 8.80 -24.88
N THR A 98 2.43 9.37 -23.84
CA THR A 98 3.09 10.13 -22.77
C THR A 98 3.00 9.41 -21.42
N LEU A 99 3.81 9.87 -20.45
CA LEU A 99 3.77 9.36 -19.08
C LEU A 99 2.40 9.64 -18.43
N GLU A 100 1.84 10.82 -18.72
CA GLU A 100 0.53 11.26 -18.26
C GLU A 100 -0.60 10.40 -18.82
N ASP A 101 -0.51 9.98 -20.09
CA ASP A 101 -1.49 9.06 -20.68
C ASP A 101 -1.52 7.74 -19.92
N THR A 102 -0.36 7.21 -19.55
CA THR A 102 -0.27 6.00 -18.70
C THR A 102 -0.89 6.24 -17.33
N TRP A 103 -0.66 7.40 -16.70
CA TRP A 103 -1.27 7.72 -15.42
C TRP A 103 -2.80 7.80 -15.48
N VAL A 104 -3.35 8.38 -16.55
CA VAL A 104 -4.79 8.42 -16.78
C VAL A 104 -5.35 7.01 -16.91
N ALA A 105 -4.71 6.15 -17.71
CA ALA A 105 -5.13 4.76 -17.89
C ALA A 105 -5.09 3.97 -16.56
N VAL A 106 -4.00 4.08 -15.80
CA VAL A 106 -3.88 3.43 -14.48
C VAL A 106 -4.98 3.95 -13.54
N ALA A 107 -5.22 5.25 -13.48
CA ALA A 107 -6.25 5.82 -12.62
C ALA A 107 -7.67 5.35 -13.00
N GLU A 108 -7.96 5.18 -14.30
CA GLU A 108 -9.25 4.64 -14.78
C GLU A 108 -9.46 3.19 -14.40
N ILE A 109 -8.44 2.35 -14.62
CA ILE A 109 -8.51 0.92 -14.32
C ILE A 109 -8.63 0.70 -12.81
N VAL A 110 -7.78 1.38 -12.03
CA VAL A 110 -7.83 1.29 -10.56
C VAL A 110 -9.18 1.77 -10.03
N SER A 111 -9.71 2.90 -10.51
CA SER A 111 -11.03 3.41 -10.09
C SER A 111 -12.14 2.40 -10.39
N MET A 112 -12.12 1.80 -11.57
CA MET A 112 -13.11 0.79 -11.96
C MET A 112 -13.06 -0.46 -11.08
N LEU A 113 -11.85 -0.93 -10.74
CA LEU A 113 -11.66 -2.09 -9.88
C LEU A 113 -12.14 -1.79 -8.45
N LEU A 114 -11.80 -0.62 -7.93
CA LEU A 114 -12.24 -0.17 -6.61
C LEU A 114 -13.77 -0.02 -6.53
N GLU A 115 -14.44 0.49 -7.56
CA GLU A 115 -15.91 0.55 -7.65
C GLU A 115 -16.55 -0.84 -7.59
N LYS A 116 -15.87 -1.87 -8.12
CA LYS A 116 -16.28 -3.27 -8.03
C LYS A 116 -15.85 -3.96 -6.73
N SER A 117 -15.25 -3.23 -5.79
CA SER A 117 -14.65 -3.78 -4.56
C SER A 117 -13.55 -4.82 -4.82
N ILE A 118 -12.87 -4.74 -5.96
CA ILE A 118 -11.70 -5.55 -6.31
C ILE A 118 -10.45 -4.79 -5.88
N LEU A 119 -9.54 -5.42 -5.15
CA LEU A 119 -8.29 -4.79 -4.71
C LEU A 119 -7.25 -4.85 -5.85
N PRO A 120 -6.83 -3.71 -6.43
CA PRO A 120 -5.75 -3.71 -7.40
C PRO A 120 -4.38 -3.82 -6.72
N ILE A 121 -3.56 -4.73 -7.23
CA ILE A 121 -2.13 -4.82 -6.96
C ILE A 121 -1.39 -4.35 -8.21
N ILE A 122 -0.75 -3.19 -8.09
CA ILE A 122 0.06 -2.59 -9.15
C ILE A 122 1.50 -3.07 -8.97
N VAL A 123 2.04 -3.72 -10.01
CA VAL A 123 3.42 -4.18 -10.05
C VAL A 123 4.19 -3.36 -11.09
N GLY A 124 5.19 -2.61 -10.63
CA GLY A 124 6.07 -1.77 -11.47
C GLY A 124 5.45 -0.42 -11.82
N GLY A 125 6.13 0.46 -12.55
CA GLY A 125 7.56 0.55 -12.80
C GLY A 125 8.13 1.54 -11.78
N GLY A 126 8.19 2.82 -12.14
CA GLY A 126 8.56 3.88 -11.21
C GLY A 126 7.48 4.18 -10.16
N GLN A 127 7.90 4.61 -8.96
CA GLN A 127 6.99 4.94 -7.86
C GLN A 127 6.10 6.15 -8.15
N HIS A 128 6.41 6.93 -9.18
CA HIS A 128 5.52 7.96 -9.72
C HIS A 128 4.09 7.46 -9.98
N LEU A 129 3.88 6.16 -10.20
CA LEU A 129 2.55 5.56 -10.37
C LEU A 129 1.69 5.63 -9.10
N SER A 130 2.29 5.89 -7.94
CA SER A 130 1.56 6.25 -6.71
C SER A 130 0.64 7.46 -6.92
N TRP A 131 1.04 8.43 -7.75
CA TRP A 131 0.17 9.53 -8.16
C TRP A 131 -1.05 9.03 -8.93
N ALA A 132 -0.87 8.11 -9.88
CA ALA A 132 -1.97 7.56 -10.67
C ALA A 132 -2.95 6.75 -9.81
N ASN A 133 -2.44 5.98 -8.84
CA ASN A 133 -3.25 5.27 -7.85
C ASN A 133 -4.06 6.27 -6.98
N TYR A 134 -3.43 7.33 -6.48
CA TYR A 134 -4.13 8.42 -5.78
C TYR A 134 -5.24 9.06 -6.63
N LYS A 135 -4.98 9.34 -7.91
CA LYS A 135 -5.97 9.91 -8.84
C LYS A 135 -7.21 9.03 -9.02
N ALA A 136 -7.10 7.71 -8.83
CA ALA A 136 -8.26 6.82 -8.85
C ALA A 136 -9.21 7.11 -7.67
N TYR A 137 -8.69 7.31 -6.46
CA TYR A 137 -9.50 7.66 -5.29
C TYR A 137 -10.16 9.04 -5.43
N GLU A 138 -9.46 10.01 -6.02
CA GLU A 138 -10.05 11.30 -6.37
C GLU A 138 -11.23 11.15 -7.34
N LYS A 139 -11.14 10.28 -8.35
CA LYS A 139 -12.27 10.01 -9.27
C LYS A 139 -13.49 9.48 -8.54
N MET A 140 -13.27 8.67 -7.50
CA MET A 140 -14.33 8.17 -6.62
C MET A 140 -14.82 9.19 -5.59
N GLY A 141 -14.15 10.35 -5.50
CA GLY A 141 -14.41 11.34 -4.45
C GLY A 141 -14.04 10.86 -3.04
N GLN A 142 -13.22 9.81 -2.93
CA GLN A 142 -12.86 9.18 -1.66
C GLN A 142 -11.62 9.84 -1.06
N ILE A 143 -11.76 10.32 0.17
CA ILE A 143 -10.63 10.78 0.98
C ILE A 143 -9.91 9.56 1.55
N ILE A 144 -8.58 9.57 1.50
CA ILE A 144 -7.76 8.40 1.84
C ILE A 144 -6.59 8.73 2.76
N ASN A 145 -6.12 7.70 3.44
CA ASN A 145 -4.81 7.66 4.06
C ASN A 145 -3.83 6.87 3.17
N ILE A 146 -2.63 7.39 2.98
CA ILE A 146 -1.56 6.72 2.24
C ILE A 146 -0.47 6.29 3.23
N ALA A 147 -0.04 5.03 3.15
CA ALA A 147 1.22 4.59 3.75
C ALA A 147 2.26 4.35 2.65
N SER A 148 3.50 4.76 2.90
CA SER A 148 4.65 4.54 2.02
C SER A 148 5.75 3.82 2.78
N VAL A 149 6.18 2.66 2.28
CA VAL A 149 7.37 1.97 2.78
C VAL A 149 8.53 2.37 1.90
N ASP A 150 9.38 3.24 2.43
CA ASP A 150 10.35 3.98 1.64
C ASP A 150 11.53 4.48 2.48
N SER A 151 12.71 4.55 1.87
CA SER A 151 13.90 5.17 2.46
C SER A 151 13.85 6.71 2.41
N ARG A 152 12.95 7.29 1.60
CA ARG A 152 12.78 8.72 1.32
C ARG A 152 11.31 9.16 1.45
N PHE A 153 11.05 10.46 1.31
CA PHE A 153 9.68 11.00 1.29
C PHE A 153 9.18 11.33 -0.11
N ASP A 154 10.06 11.39 -1.10
CA ASP A 154 9.73 11.71 -2.49
C ASP A 154 8.90 12.99 -2.68
N ILE A 155 9.32 14.05 -2.00
CA ILE A 155 8.78 15.40 -2.15
C ILE A 155 9.50 16.23 -3.23
N GLY A 156 10.63 15.74 -3.75
CA GLY A 156 11.43 16.38 -4.78
C GLY A 156 12.09 17.70 -4.33
N GLU A 157 12.91 18.27 -5.20
CA GLU A 157 13.42 19.64 -5.05
C GLU A 157 12.52 20.65 -5.78
N ASN A 158 11.94 20.25 -6.91
CA ASN A 158 10.98 21.04 -7.69
C ASN A 158 9.64 20.30 -7.82
N SER A 159 8.54 20.98 -7.53
CA SER A 159 7.18 20.41 -7.56
C SER A 159 6.61 20.18 -8.96
N SER A 160 7.28 20.68 -10.01
CA SER A 160 6.86 20.57 -11.41
C SER A 160 7.29 19.26 -12.07
N ASP A 161 8.20 18.52 -11.46
CA ASP A 161 8.86 17.41 -12.12
C ASP A 161 8.01 16.14 -12.00
N SER A 162 7.86 15.44 -13.12
CA SER A 162 7.01 14.25 -13.27
C SER A 162 7.80 12.97 -12.96
N HIS A 163 8.39 12.91 -11.76
CA HIS A 163 9.37 11.90 -11.39
C HIS A 163 8.97 11.10 -10.14
N SER A 164 9.64 9.97 -9.95
CA SER A 164 9.40 9.06 -8.82
C SER A 164 9.83 9.70 -7.50
N ARG A 165 10.72 10.69 -7.50
CA ARG A 165 11.08 11.44 -6.29
C ARG A 165 10.17 12.63 -5.96
N SER A 166 9.09 12.89 -6.69
CA SER A 166 8.21 14.06 -6.47
C SER A 166 6.72 13.74 -6.39
N TRP A 167 6.36 12.44 -6.39
CA TRP A 167 4.94 12.04 -6.41
C TRP A 167 4.18 12.53 -5.17
N LEU A 168 4.82 12.56 -3.99
CA LEU A 168 4.16 12.99 -2.76
C LEU A 168 3.90 14.49 -2.76
N SER A 169 4.88 15.31 -3.18
CA SER A 169 4.67 16.76 -3.24
C SER A 169 3.59 17.13 -4.24
N ARG A 170 3.47 16.38 -5.34
CA ARG A 170 2.36 16.53 -6.29
C ARG A 170 1.01 16.27 -5.64
N ILE A 171 0.86 15.23 -4.80
CA ILE A 171 -0.38 14.98 -4.05
C ILE A 171 -0.65 16.10 -3.06
N ILE A 172 0.36 16.53 -2.30
CA ILE A 172 0.22 17.57 -1.27
C ILE A 172 -0.27 18.89 -1.89
N LEU A 173 0.28 19.26 -3.04
CA LEU A 173 -0.03 20.51 -3.75
C LEU A 173 -1.29 20.42 -4.62
N HIS A 174 -1.79 19.21 -4.91
CA HIS A 174 -2.97 19.01 -5.74
C HIS A 174 -4.24 19.55 -5.07
N GLN A 175 -5.11 20.17 -5.88
CA GLN A 175 -6.40 20.70 -5.44
C GLN A 175 -7.51 20.28 -6.42
N PRO A 176 -8.68 19.83 -5.93
CA PRO A 176 -8.99 19.55 -4.52
C PRO A 176 -8.18 18.36 -3.97
N ASN A 177 -7.84 18.40 -2.69
CA ASN A 177 -7.02 17.37 -2.04
C ASN A 177 -7.89 16.29 -1.37
N TYR A 178 -7.57 15.02 -1.64
CA TYR A 178 -8.21 13.82 -1.11
C TYR A 178 -7.28 13.04 -0.15
N LEU A 179 -6.10 13.56 0.16
CA LEU A 179 -5.20 13.03 1.17
C LEU A 179 -5.60 13.54 2.56
N PHE A 180 -5.99 12.63 3.46
CA PHE A 180 -6.22 12.96 4.86
C PHE A 180 -4.97 12.75 5.72
N ASN A 181 -4.32 11.61 5.56
CA ASN A 181 -3.06 11.32 6.25
C ASN A 181 -2.05 10.68 5.31
N TYR A 182 -0.78 10.96 5.57
CA TYR A 182 0.32 10.24 4.99
C TYR A 182 1.21 9.68 6.11
N THR A 183 1.66 8.45 5.93
CA THR A 183 2.60 7.78 6.82
C THR A 183 3.79 7.28 6.02
N ASN A 184 5.00 7.76 6.33
CA ASN A 184 6.23 7.15 5.83
C ASN A 184 6.80 6.14 6.85
N ILE A 185 7.19 4.98 6.35
CA ILE A 185 7.75 3.88 7.12
C ILE A 185 9.11 3.54 6.54
N GLY A 186 10.17 3.80 7.31
CA GLY A 186 11.52 3.35 6.97
C GLY A 186 12.47 4.43 6.45
N TYR A 187 12.12 5.72 6.51
CA TYR A 187 13.04 6.73 6.01
C TYR A 187 14.38 6.71 6.73
N GLN A 188 15.41 7.12 6.00
CA GLN A 188 16.77 7.19 6.48
C GLN A 188 17.20 8.66 6.45
N THR A 189 17.54 9.24 7.60
CA THR A 189 17.75 10.70 7.75
C THR A 189 18.81 11.26 6.80
N TYR A 190 19.79 10.46 6.38
CA TYR A 190 20.82 10.90 5.43
C TYR A 190 20.33 10.99 3.98
N PHE A 191 19.14 10.48 3.66
CA PHE A 191 18.47 10.68 2.36
C PHE A 191 17.34 11.71 2.41
N VAL A 192 17.05 12.27 3.59
CA VAL A 192 15.90 13.15 3.79
C VAL A 192 16.37 14.45 4.42
N ASP A 193 16.12 15.55 3.71
CA ASP A 193 16.46 16.88 4.19
C ASP A 193 15.70 17.26 5.49
N GLN A 194 16.31 18.09 6.34
CA GLN A 194 15.69 18.49 7.61
C GLN A 194 14.44 19.35 7.40
N ASP A 195 14.36 20.15 6.35
CA ASP A 195 13.15 20.88 5.99
C ASP A 195 12.02 19.96 5.59
N ALA A 196 12.32 18.87 4.89
CA ALA A 196 11.34 17.83 4.59
C ALA A 196 10.76 17.24 5.88
N ILE A 197 11.60 16.88 6.84
CA ILE A 197 11.15 16.35 8.15
C ILE A 197 10.29 17.39 8.90
N ARG A 198 10.69 18.67 8.86
CA ARG A 198 9.91 19.76 9.47
C ARG A 198 8.55 19.93 8.78
N LEU A 199 8.50 19.82 7.46
CA LEU A 199 7.26 19.90 6.69
C LEU A 199 6.30 18.78 7.07
N MET A 200 6.77 17.52 7.09
CA MET A 200 5.94 16.37 7.47
C MET A 200 5.31 16.56 8.86
N LYS A 201 6.10 17.03 9.84
CA LYS A 201 5.61 17.34 11.19
C LYS A 201 4.57 18.45 11.21
N LYS A 202 4.78 19.54 10.46
CA LYS A 202 3.83 20.65 10.35
C LYS A 202 2.51 20.23 9.71
N MET A 203 2.56 19.25 8.80
CA MET A 203 1.39 18.64 8.17
C MET A 203 0.74 17.54 9.02
N PHE A 204 1.29 17.29 10.22
CA PHE A 204 0.86 16.21 11.11
C PHE A 204 0.90 14.83 10.46
N PHE A 205 1.84 14.60 9.54
CA PHE A 205 2.08 13.30 8.93
C PHE A 205 3.00 12.43 9.80
N ASP A 206 2.77 11.12 9.74
CA ASP A 206 3.56 10.15 10.47
C ASP A 206 4.86 9.86 9.72
N THR A 207 5.99 9.86 10.42
CA THR A 207 7.29 9.51 9.81
C THR A 207 8.11 8.64 10.75
N TYR A 208 8.37 7.40 10.35
CA TYR A 208 9.10 6.42 11.15
C TYR A 208 10.47 6.12 10.53
N ARG A 209 11.54 6.41 11.28
CA ARG A 209 12.91 6.10 10.85
C ARG A 209 13.13 4.60 10.82
N LEU A 210 13.94 4.12 9.87
CA LEU A 210 14.31 2.70 9.78
C LEU A 210 14.78 2.11 11.12
N GLY A 211 15.64 2.82 11.86
CA GLY A 211 16.15 2.35 13.15
C GLY A 211 15.07 2.12 14.21
N PHE A 212 14.00 2.92 14.21
CA PHE A 212 12.86 2.72 15.10
C PHE A 212 12.05 1.50 14.67
N VAL A 213 11.77 1.37 13.36
CA VAL A 213 10.99 0.25 12.82
C VAL A 213 11.71 -1.07 13.04
N ASN A 214 13.04 -1.10 12.91
CA ASN A 214 13.84 -2.30 13.16
C ASN A 214 13.71 -2.85 14.58
N GLN A 215 13.48 -1.97 15.56
CA GLN A 215 13.30 -2.36 16.96
C GLN A 215 11.84 -2.64 17.31
N ASN A 216 10.90 -2.02 16.58
CA ASN A 216 9.48 -1.97 16.93
C ASN A 216 8.59 -2.18 15.71
N ILE A 217 8.83 -3.23 14.91
CA ILE A 217 8.08 -3.45 13.67
C ILE A 217 6.57 -3.64 13.90
N GLU A 218 6.18 -4.16 15.07
CA GLU A 218 4.78 -4.32 15.46
C GLU A 218 4.04 -2.97 15.54
N GLU A 219 4.74 -1.87 15.87
CA GLU A 219 4.16 -0.52 15.86
C GLU A 219 3.79 -0.04 14.45
N MET A 220 4.24 -0.74 13.40
CA MET A 220 3.83 -0.45 12.03
C MET A 220 2.50 -1.10 11.66
N GLU A 221 2.03 -2.13 12.39
CA GLU A 221 0.73 -2.76 12.10
C GLU A 221 -0.40 -1.73 12.11
N PRO A 222 -0.56 -0.89 13.16
CA PRO A 222 -1.65 0.08 13.18
C PRO A 222 -1.50 1.15 12.08
N MET A 223 -0.25 1.49 11.72
CA MET A 223 0.05 2.50 10.70
C MET A 223 -0.36 2.02 9.31
N VAL A 224 0.02 0.79 8.98
CA VAL A 224 -0.36 0.14 7.72
C VAL A 224 -1.86 -0.16 7.71
N ARG A 225 -2.44 -0.60 8.84
CA ARG A 225 -3.89 -0.82 8.98
C ARG A 225 -4.72 0.44 8.80
N ASN A 226 -4.16 1.62 9.10
CA ASN A 226 -4.86 2.88 8.92
C ASN A 226 -4.85 3.38 7.46
N ALA A 227 -4.07 2.77 6.56
CA ALA A 227 -3.98 3.16 5.17
C ALA A 227 -5.13 2.58 4.32
N ASP A 228 -5.61 3.37 3.36
CA ASP A 228 -6.46 2.91 2.26
C ASP A 228 -5.60 2.51 1.04
N MET A 229 -4.44 3.17 0.88
CA MET A 229 -3.45 2.91 -0.19
C MET A 229 -2.06 2.65 0.40
N LEU A 230 -1.39 1.59 -0.04
CA LEU A 230 0.00 1.29 0.29
C LEU A 230 0.89 1.44 -0.96
N SER A 231 1.93 2.26 -0.86
CA SER A 231 3.02 2.37 -1.83
C SER A 231 4.27 1.75 -1.23
N PHE A 232 4.89 0.79 -1.93
CA PHE A 232 6.10 0.12 -1.47
C PHE A 232 7.22 0.35 -2.48
N ASP A 233 8.26 1.07 -2.09
CA ASP A 233 9.50 1.19 -2.86
C ASP A 233 10.48 0.11 -2.41
N ILE A 234 10.89 -0.75 -3.35
CA ILE A 234 11.86 -1.82 -3.12
C ILE A 234 13.25 -1.30 -2.73
N SER A 235 13.59 -0.05 -3.06
CA SER A 235 14.83 0.62 -2.65
C SER A 235 14.95 0.78 -1.13
N SER A 236 13.83 0.65 -0.39
CA SER A 236 13.81 0.65 1.07
C SER A 236 14.36 -0.62 1.70
N ILE A 237 14.48 -1.71 0.93
CA ILE A 237 15.05 -2.99 1.35
C ILE A 237 16.56 -2.95 1.08
N ARG A 238 17.34 -3.54 2.00
CA ARG A 238 18.81 -3.55 1.84
C ARG A 238 19.23 -4.33 0.60
N GLN A 239 20.28 -3.87 -0.06
CA GLN A 239 20.79 -4.44 -1.31
C GLN A 239 21.14 -5.94 -1.21
N SER A 240 21.57 -6.41 -0.03
CA SER A 240 21.88 -7.83 0.17
C SER A 240 20.65 -8.74 0.04
N ASP A 241 19.45 -8.20 0.21
CA ASP A 241 18.18 -8.92 0.13
C ASP A 241 17.42 -8.55 -1.16
N ALA A 242 17.53 -7.29 -1.62
CA ALA A 242 16.89 -6.79 -2.82
C ALA A 242 17.85 -5.97 -3.73
N PRO A 243 18.76 -6.61 -4.48
CA PRO A 243 19.71 -5.89 -5.35
C PRO A 243 19.09 -5.29 -6.62
N GLY A 244 17.95 -5.81 -7.09
CA GLY A 244 17.20 -5.40 -8.29
C GLY A 244 16.53 -4.03 -8.21
N CYS A 245 17.30 -2.99 -7.88
CA CYS A 245 16.93 -1.59 -7.94
C CYS A 245 18.21 -0.76 -8.12
N ALA A 246 18.24 0.21 -9.04
CA ALA A 246 19.46 1.00 -9.28
C ALA A 246 19.86 1.87 -8.07
N ASN A 247 18.89 2.21 -7.20
CA ASN A 247 19.12 2.97 -5.98
C ASN A 247 19.28 2.06 -4.75
N ALA A 248 19.51 0.76 -4.93
CA ALA A 248 19.71 -0.15 -3.80
C ALA A 248 20.89 0.31 -2.93
N THR A 249 20.71 0.26 -1.62
CA THR A 249 21.70 0.73 -0.64
C THR A 249 22.02 -0.38 0.35
N PRO A 250 23.21 -0.35 0.99
CA PRO A 250 23.60 -1.44 1.90
C PRO A 250 22.72 -1.56 3.15
N ASN A 251 22.00 -0.50 3.54
CA ASN A 251 21.15 -0.46 4.71
C ASN A 251 19.68 -0.25 4.30
N GLY A 252 18.79 -1.02 4.90
CA GLY A 252 17.36 -1.00 4.61
C GLY A 252 16.64 -2.03 5.46
N PHE A 253 15.38 -2.28 5.15
CA PHE A 253 14.65 -3.41 5.72
C PHE A 253 15.32 -4.73 5.36
N TYR A 254 15.23 -5.69 6.28
CA TYR A 254 15.43 -7.10 5.96
C TYR A 254 14.26 -7.61 5.11
N GLY A 255 14.49 -8.58 4.24
CA GLY A 255 13.44 -9.16 3.41
C GLY A 255 12.25 -9.70 4.21
N GLU A 256 12.51 -10.29 5.39
CA GLU A 256 11.48 -10.79 6.30
C GLU A 256 10.61 -9.67 6.88
N GLN A 257 11.20 -8.50 7.16
CA GLN A 257 10.45 -7.34 7.64
C GLN A 257 9.54 -6.77 6.54
N ALA A 258 10.02 -6.74 5.29
CA ALA A 258 9.19 -6.37 4.15
C ALA A 258 7.98 -7.32 4.02
N CYS A 259 8.20 -8.63 4.13
CA CYS A 259 7.13 -9.62 4.15
C CYS A 259 6.15 -9.41 5.33
N GLN A 260 6.65 -9.08 6.53
CA GLN A 260 5.83 -8.81 7.70
C GLN A 260 4.93 -7.58 7.50
N ILE A 261 5.48 -6.49 6.96
CA ILE A 261 4.72 -5.28 6.61
C ILE A 261 3.63 -5.60 5.57
N MET A 262 3.97 -6.40 4.56
CA MET A 262 3.01 -6.82 3.53
C MET A 262 1.89 -7.71 4.10
N ARG A 263 2.22 -8.54 5.09
CA ARG A 263 1.20 -9.29 5.83
C ARG A 263 0.27 -8.37 6.63
N PHE A 264 0.79 -7.35 7.32
CA PHE A 264 -0.02 -6.34 8.00
C PHE A 264 -0.97 -5.63 7.02
N ALA A 265 -0.46 -5.27 5.83
CA ALA A 265 -1.24 -4.67 4.76
C ALA A 265 -2.37 -5.59 4.28
N GLY A 266 -2.07 -6.88 4.09
CA GLY A 266 -3.05 -7.89 3.75
C GLY A 266 -4.19 -7.95 4.78
N MET A 267 -3.87 -8.02 6.07
CA MET A 267 -4.86 -8.14 7.16
C MET A 267 -5.69 -6.88 7.44
N SER A 268 -5.40 -5.76 6.78
CA SER A 268 -6.12 -4.51 6.95
C SER A 268 -7.46 -4.53 6.23
N ASP A 269 -8.57 -4.43 6.95
CA ASP A 269 -9.90 -4.28 6.34
C ASP A 269 -10.08 -2.94 5.61
N LYS A 270 -9.23 -1.96 5.90
CA LYS A 270 -9.29 -0.61 5.34
C LYS A 270 -8.55 -0.48 4.02
N LEU A 271 -7.47 -1.25 3.83
CA LEU A 271 -6.60 -1.16 2.67
C LEU A 271 -7.31 -1.69 1.42
N THR A 272 -7.39 -0.84 0.39
CA THR A 272 -8.10 -1.10 -0.86
C THR A 272 -7.21 -1.07 -2.09
N SER A 273 -5.97 -0.56 -2.03
CA SER A 273 -4.99 -0.72 -3.13
C SER A 273 -3.55 -0.87 -2.64
N LEU A 274 -2.75 -1.60 -3.42
CA LEU A 274 -1.34 -1.84 -3.18
C LEU A 274 -0.54 -1.55 -4.45
N GLY A 275 0.60 -0.86 -4.31
CA GLY A 275 1.60 -0.74 -5.37
C GLY A 275 2.99 -1.14 -4.89
N ILE A 276 3.72 -1.88 -5.72
CA ILE A 276 5.12 -2.25 -5.52
C ILE A 276 5.93 -1.70 -6.68
N TYR A 277 6.92 -0.87 -6.39
CA TYR A 277 7.61 -0.04 -7.37
C TYR A 277 9.14 -0.17 -7.30
N GLU A 278 9.79 0.41 -8.30
CA GLU A 278 11.24 0.54 -8.43
C GLU A 278 12.04 -0.77 -8.56
N TYR A 279 11.34 -1.89 -8.78
CA TYR A 279 11.99 -3.12 -9.20
C TYR A 279 12.56 -2.97 -10.62
N ASP A 280 13.81 -3.38 -10.78
CA ASP A 280 14.50 -3.39 -12.06
C ASP A 280 15.26 -4.72 -12.26
N PRO A 281 14.82 -5.56 -13.22
CA PRO A 281 15.50 -6.81 -13.55
C PRO A 281 16.96 -6.65 -13.96
N GLU A 282 17.36 -5.50 -14.53
CA GLU A 282 18.73 -5.28 -15.00
C GLU A 282 19.76 -5.29 -13.86
N PHE A 283 19.32 -4.94 -12.65
CA PHE A 283 20.16 -4.94 -11.45
C PHE A 283 19.94 -6.17 -10.57
N ASP A 284 19.01 -7.05 -10.96
CA ASP A 284 18.64 -8.20 -10.14
C ASP A 284 19.59 -9.38 -10.36
N SER A 285 20.18 -9.86 -9.27
CA SER A 285 21.12 -10.98 -9.31
C SER A 285 20.35 -12.28 -9.09
N ASN A 286 20.29 -13.14 -10.11
CA ASN A 286 19.57 -14.43 -10.07
C ASN A 286 18.08 -14.30 -9.69
N GLY A 287 17.44 -13.18 -10.02
CA GLY A 287 16.03 -12.95 -9.70
C GLY A 287 15.76 -12.84 -8.19
N GLN A 288 16.75 -12.49 -7.39
CA GLN A 288 16.66 -12.44 -5.94
C GLN A 288 15.58 -11.45 -5.47
N THR A 289 15.57 -10.24 -6.03
CA THR A 289 14.54 -9.25 -5.71
C THR A 289 13.18 -9.69 -6.20
N ALA A 290 13.07 -10.24 -7.41
CA ALA A 290 11.80 -10.77 -7.91
C ALA A 290 11.23 -11.89 -7.02
N HIS A 291 12.09 -12.80 -6.51
CA HIS A 291 11.68 -13.80 -5.53
C HIS A 291 11.18 -13.18 -4.23
N LEU A 292 11.86 -12.16 -3.71
CA LEU A 292 11.43 -11.48 -2.49
C LEU A 292 10.07 -10.79 -2.71
N ILE A 293 9.86 -10.11 -3.83
CA ILE A 293 8.58 -9.50 -4.17
C ILE A 293 7.48 -10.56 -4.30
N ALA A 294 7.78 -11.71 -4.90
CA ALA A 294 6.84 -12.83 -4.96
C ALA A 294 6.43 -13.32 -3.56
N GLN A 295 7.36 -13.39 -2.60
CA GLN A 295 7.06 -13.73 -1.21
C GLN A 295 6.26 -12.64 -0.50
N MET A 296 6.58 -11.36 -0.74
CA MET A 296 5.82 -10.22 -0.26
C MET A 296 4.36 -10.27 -0.72
N LEU A 297 4.12 -10.53 -2.01
CA LEU A 297 2.78 -10.71 -2.58
C LEU A 297 2.07 -11.92 -1.95
N TRP A 298 2.80 -13.01 -1.72
CA TRP A 298 2.24 -14.19 -1.07
C TRP A 298 1.76 -13.90 0.37
N TYR A 299 2.57 -13.22 1.17
CA TYR A 299 2.19 -12.82 2.55
C TYR A 299 1.07 -11.79 2.56
N PHE A 300 1.03 -10.88 1.59
CA PHE A 300 -0.09 -9.97 1.41
C PHE A 300 -1.39 -10.73 1.17
N MET A 301 -1.40 -11.71 0.27
CA MET A 301 -2.58 -12.51 -0.04
C MET A 301 -3.02 -13.41 1.12
N GLU A 302 -2.07 -14.00 1.85
CA GLU A 302 -2.39 -14.72 3.08
C GLU A 302 -3.07 -13.80 4.10
N GLY A 303 -2.52 -12.60 4.32
CA GLY A 303 -3.13 -11.60 5.19
C GLY A 303 -4.52 -11.16 4.71
N PHE A 304 -4.68 -10.89 3.41
CA PHE A 304 -5.96 -10.48 2.80
C PHE A 304 -7.06 -11.49 3.06
N TYR A 305 -6.75 -12.77 2.88
CA TYR A 305 -7.72 -13.84 3.09
C TYR A 305 -7.97 -14.20 4.55
N ASN A 306 -7.17 -13.66 5.46
CA ASN A 306 -7.34 -13.75 6.91
C ASN A 306 -7.87 -12.44 7.52
N ARG A 307 -8.41 -11.52 6.70
CA ARG A 307 -9.11 -10.31 7.15
C ARG A 307 -10.30 -10.67 8.07
N MET A 308 -10.30 -10.11 9.27
CA MET A 308 -11.27 -10.40 10.32
C MET A 308 -12.59 -9.60 10.18
N LYS A 309 -12.60 -8.56 9.33
CA LYS A 309 -13.75 -7.65 9.16
C LYS A 309 -14.22 -7.11 10.51
N ASP A 310 -13.30 -6.54 11.26
CA ASP A 310 -13.51 -6.07 12.63
C ASP A 310 -13.16 -4.59 12.80
N PHE A 311 -13.11 -3.84 11.70
CA PHE A 311 -13.12 -2.39 11.78
C PHE A 311 -14.40 -1.94 12.52
N PRO A 312 -14.31 -1.08 13.56
CA PRO A 312 -15.48 -0.63 14.30
C PRO A 312 -16.37 0.29 13.42
N ILE A 313 -17.28 -0.28 12.65
CA ILE A 313 -18.27 0.51 11.90
C ILE A 313 -19.39 0.89 12.86
N LYS A 314 -19.82 2.16 12.87
CA LYS A 314 -20.98 2.65 13.65
C LYS A 314 -22.33 2.07 13.17
N THR A 315 -22.36 0.92 12.50
CA THR A 315 -23.56 0.16 12.20
C THR A 315 -23.93 -0.71 13.41
N LYS A 316 -25.19 -1.14 13.49
CA LYS A 316 -25.90 -1.66 14.69
C LYS A 316 -25.29 -2.89 15.40
N GLU A 317 -24.12 -3.37 15.02
CA GLU A 317 -23.42 -4.49 15.65
C GLU A 317 -22.51 -3.98 16.78
N GLN A 318 -23.11 -3.57 17.89
CA GLN A 318 -22.40 -3.18 19.11
C GLN A 318 -21.76 -4.38 19.86
N ASP A 319 -21.98 -5.61 19.38
CA ASP A 319 -21.73 -6.86 20.13
C ASP A 319 -20.31 -7.45 19.99
N HIS A 320 -19.39 -6.78 19.29
CA HIS A 320 -18.05 -7.33 19.02
C HIS A 320 -16.88 -6.52 19.56
N TYR A 321 -17.12 -5.51 20.41
CA TYR A 321 -16.06 -4.63 20.92
C TYR A 321 -16.21 -4.33 22.40
N PHE A 322 -15.09 -4.29 23.12
CA PHE A 322 -15.02 -3.62 24.41
C PHE A 322 -14.71 -2.14 24.22
N LYS A 323 -15.43 -1.27 24.94
CA LYS A 323 -15.15 0.17 24.98
C LYS A 323 -14.49 0.54 26.30
N TYR A 324 -13.41 1.29 26.23
CA TYR A 324 -12.71 1.83 27.38
C TYR A 324 -12.72 3.36 27.29
N TYR A 325 -13.19 3.99 28.35
CA TYR A 325 -13.28 5.44 28.46
C TYR A 325 -12.12 5.90 29.34
N VAL A 326 -11.25 6.75 28.80
CA VAL A 326 -10.06 7.24 29.49
C VAL A 326 -10.17 8.76 29.63
N THR A 327 -10.25 9.22 30.86
CA THR A 327 -10.14 10.65 31.20
C THR A 327 -8.68 11.01 31.36
N ILE A 328 -8.21 12.00 30.61
CA ILE A 328 -6.83 12.50 30.67
C ILE A 328 -6.85 13.90 31.29
N GLU A 329 -5.96 14.16 32.24
CA GLU A 329 -5.83 15.50 32.84
C GLU A 329 -5.56 16.57 31.78
N GLY A 330 -6.36 17.65 31.77
CA GLY A 330 -6.22 18.76 30.82
C GLY A 330 -6.96 18.58 29.49
N GLN A 331 -7.50 17.39 29.21
CA GLN A 331 -8.45 17.14 28.13
C GLN A 331 -9.88 17.41 28.63
N LYS A 332 -10.71 18.05 27.78
CA LYS A 332 -12.13 18.30 28.14
C LYS A 332 -13.00 17.07 27.92
N ASP A 333 -12.68 16.28 26.91
CA ASP A 333 -13.45 15.12 26.48
C ASP A 333 -12.70 13.83 26.82
N GLU A 334 -13.44 12.76 27.06
CA GLU A 334 -12.87 11.43 27.26
C GLU A 334 -12.34 10.87 25.94
N VAL A 335 -11.22 10.15 26.00
CA VAL A 335 -10.71 9.37 24.87
C VAL A 335 -11.34 7.98 24.93
N ILE A 336 -12.02 7.57 23.85
CA ILE A 336 -12.70 6.28 23.78
C ILE A 336 -11.82 5.31 22.98
N PHE A 337 -11.44 4.20 23.62
CA PHE A 337 -10.74 3.09 22.98
C PHE A 337 -11.70 1.93 22.70
N TYR A 338 -11.51 1.27 21.57
CA TYR A 338 -12.25 0.10 21.12
C TYR A 338 -11.28 -1.07 21.01
N LYS A 339 -11.63 -2.21 21.62
CA LYS A 339 -10.89 -3.47 21.47
C LYS A 339 -11.76 -4.51 20.78
N SER A 340 -11.31 -5.04 19.65
CA SER A 340 -11.96 -6.14 18.93
C SER A 340 -11.95 -7.42 19.77
N THR A 341 -13.11 -8.04 19.92
CA THR A 341 -13.25 -9.37 20.53
C THR A 341 -12.82 -10.50 19.59
N LYS A 342 -12.65 -10.21 18.29
CA LYS A 342 -12.24 -11.20 17.27
C LYS A 342 -10.73 -11.31 17.14
N SER A 343 -10.02 -10.18 17.23
CA SER A 343 -8.60 -10.10 16.89
C SER A 343 -7.71 -9.49 17.98
N ASP A 344 -8.28 -9.04 19.11
CA ASP A 344 -7.60 -8.26 20.14
C ASP A 344 -6.96 -6.92 19.65
N ARG A 345 -7.27 -6.47 18.42
CA ARG A 345 -6.77 -5.20 17.86
C ARG A 345 -7.50 -4.02 18.48
N TRP A 346 -6.82 -2.87 18.49
CA TRP A 346 -7.31 -1.66 19.13
C TRP A 346 -7.51 -0.52 18.12
N TRP A 347 -8.47 0.35 18.47
CA TRP A 347 -8.73 1.64 17.84
C TRP A 347 -9.02 2.68 18.92
N MET A 348 -8.80 3.95 18.59
CA MET A 348 -9.21 5.09 19.39
C MET A 348 -10.11 6.01 18.57
N GLU A 349 -11.15 6.54 19.21
CA GLU A 349 -12.06 7.51 18.61
C GLU A 349 -11.56 8.93 18.89
N VAL A 350 -11.49 9.72 17.82
CA VAL A 350 -11.16 11.13 17.84
C VAL A 350 -12.43 11.92 17.62
N ASN A 351 -12.61 12.98 18.41
CA ASN A 351 -13.79 13.83 18.31
C ASN A 351 -13.83 14.51 16.94
N CYS A 352 -14.83 14.14 16.13
CA CYS A 352 -15.07 14.70 14.81
C CYS A 352 -16.38 15.51 14.84
N PRO A 353 -16.36 16.81 14.49
CA PRO A 353 -17.57 17.62 14.43
C PRO A 353 -18.66 16.97 13.55
N THR A 354 -19.92 17.03 13.96
CA THR A 354 -21.03 16.31 13.31
C THR A 354 -21.14 16.60 11.81
N TYR A 355 -20.87 17.83 11.38
CA TYR A 355 -20.90 18.21 9.96
C TYR A 355 -19.77 17.60 9.11
N LEU A 356 -18.71 17.08 9.75
CA LEU A 356 -17.58 16.42 9.10
C LEU A 356 -17.64 14.88 9.18
N GLN A 357 -18.49 14.31 10.04
CA GLN A 357 -18.52 12.86 10.28
C GLN A 357 -18.83 12.04 9.03
N THR A 358 -19.73 12.51 8.16
CA THR A 358 -20.02 11.83 6.88
C THR A 358 -18.81 11.88 5.95
N LYS A 359 -18.11 13.02 5.91
CA LYS A 359 -16.94 13.22 5.05
C LYS A 359 -15.73 12.39 5.51
N PHE A 360 -15.53 12.28 6.82
CA PHE A 360 -14.37 11.59 7.42
C PHE A 360 -14.74 10.30 8.15
N ALA A 361 -15.81 9.61 7.72
CA ALA A 361 -16.34 8.42 8.37
C ALA A 361 -15.29 7.32 8.63
N ARG A 362 -14.26 7.24 7.78
CA ARG A 362 -13.17 6.26 7.84
C ARG A 362 -11.91 6.73 8.59
N HIS A 363 -11.88 7.97 9.09
CA HIS A 363 -10.64 8.62 9.54
C HIS A 363 -10.62 9.07 11.00
N TYR A 364 -11.77 9.19 11.67
CA TYR A 364 -11.82 9.55 13.10
C TYR A 364 -11.74 8.33 14.05
N LEU A 365 -11.79 7.11 13.52
CA LEU A 365 -11.45 5.88 14.25
C LEU A 365 -10.06 5.43 13.84
N VAL A 366 -9.09 5.66 14.71
CA VAL A 366 -7.67 5.52 14.41
C VAL A 366 -7.18 4.18 14.98
N PRO A 367 -6.68 3.26 14.16
CA PRO A 367 -5.94 2.09 14.62
C PRO A 367 -4.85 2.48 15.63
N CYS A 368 -4.79 1.78 16.76
CA CYS A 368 -3.76 1.99 17.78
C CYS A 368 -3.27 0.67 18.36
N ALA A 369 -2.18 0.73 19.11
CA ALA A 369 -1.63 -0.39 19.88
C ALA A 369 -2.20 -0.39 21.30
N TYR A 370 -1.97 -1.49 22.04
CA TYR A 370 -2.32 -1.54 23.46
C TYR A 370 -1.45 -0.60 24.31
N SER A 371 -0.20 -0.38 23.90
CA SER A 371 0.71 0.62 24.48
C SER A 371 0.10 2.02 24.49
N ASP A 372 -0.59 2.42 23.40
CA ASP A 372 -1.28 3.71 23.32
C ASP A 372 -2.37 3.86 24.40
N TYR A 373 -3.11 2.79 24.68
CA TYR A 373 -4.09 2.77 25.77
C TYR A 373 -3.42 2.88 27.15
N GLN A 374 -2.31 2.18 27.36
CA GLN A 374 -1.55 2.24 28.62
C GLN A 374 -0.97 3.64 28.89
N SER A 375 -0.46 4.31 27.85
CA SER A 375 0.01 5.69 27.92
C SER A 375 -1.14 6.64 28.30
N ALA A 376 -2.30 6.49 27.65
CA ALA A 376 -3.49 7.29 27.96
C ALA A 376 -3.93 7.11 29.43
N CYS A 377 -3.93 5.88 29.95
CA CYS A 377 -4.21 5.61 31.37
C CYS A 377 -3.18 6.22 32.33
N SER A 378 -2.00 6.57 31.83
CA SER A 378 -0.92 7.21 32.58
C SER A 378 -0.90 8.74 32.41
N ASN A 379 -2.03 9.34 31.99
CA ASN A 379 -2.18 10.77 31.67
C ASN A 379 -1.32 11.27 30.50
N ASP A 380 -0.88 10.38 29.61
CA ASP A 380 -0.11 10.75 28.41
C ASP A 380 -0.94 10.50 27.13
N LEU A 381 -1.26 11.56 26.41
CA LEU A 381 -2.12 11.48 25.23
C LEU A 381 -1.33 10.93 24.03
N PRO A 382 -1.77 9.85 23.37
CA PRO A 382 -1.06 9.31 22.22
C PRO A 382 -0.92 10.32 21.09
N ASP A 383 0.30 10.50 20.57
CA ASP A 383 0.62 11.42 19.46
C ASP A 383 -0.31 11.23 18.25
N ARG A 384 -0.59 9.96 17.92
CA ARG A 384 -1.48 9.56 16.81
C ARG A 384 -2.89 10.12 16.97
N TRP A 385 -3.41 10.18 18.20
CA TRP A 385 -4.72 10.79 18.48
C TRP A 385 -4.67 12.29 18.23
N TRP A 386 -3.64 12.94 18.76
CA TRP A 386 -3.45 14.39 18.66
C TRP A 386 -3.31 14.86 17.21
N GLN A 387 -2.53 14.14 16.41
CA GLN A 387 -2.34 14.46 14.99
C GLN A 387 -3.64 14.38 14.19
N VAL A 388 -4.49 13.38 14.44
CA VAL A 388 -5.80 13.28 13.77
C VAL A 388 -6.74 14.38 14.27
N TYR A 389 -6.73 14.69 15.56
CA TYR A 389 -7.51 15.79 16.13
C TYR A 389 -7.16 17.12 15.46
N GLN A 390 -5.88 17.45 15.33
CA GLN A 390 -5.40 18.69 14.67
C GLN A 390 -5.82 18.80 13.19
N LYS A 391 -6.09 17.68 12.52
CA LYS A 391 -6.56 17.67 11.12
C LYS A 391 -8.08 17.84 10.99
N LEU A 392 -8.82 17.50 12.04
CA LEU A 392 -10.29 17.55 12.05
C LEU A 392 -10.83 18.88 12.58
N MET A 393 -10.02 19.61 13.35
CA MET A 393 -10.31 20.94 13.89
C MET A 393 -9.79 22.04 12.97
#